data_AF-A0A0F2NTZ6-F1
#
_entry.id   AF-A0A0F2NTZ6-F1
#
_cell.length_a   1.000
_cell.length_b   1.000
_cell.length_c   1.000
_cell.angle_alpha   90.00
_cell.angle_beta   90.00
_cell.angle_gamma   90.00
#
_symmetry.space_group_name_H-M   'P 1'
#
loop_
_entity.id
_entity.type
_entity.pdbx_description
1 polymer ?
#
loop_
_entity_poly.entity_id
_entity_poly.type
_entity_poly.pdbx_seq_one_letter_code
_entity_poly.pdbx_strand_id
1 'polypeptide(L)'
;MIKSIKLLTVLTTLLMLFSFTYKSSNEFIGTYGVSESNPSKIKLTINADHTFYYQDFSIPDKKIMVKGIWKMKGKKVILKDNNSEIKFHNVWTFKENGKVAKSRKELAFYTLRKIDS
;
A
#
# COMPACT_ATOMS: atom_id res chain seq x y z
N MET A 1 8.19 43.92 -30.14
CA MET A 1 8.58 42.56 -30.59
C MET A 1 9.24 41.74 -29.47
N ILE A 2 10.35 42.19 -28.86
CA ILE A 2 11.06 41.43 -27.79
C ILE A 2 10.18 41.19 -26.54
N LYS A 3 9.34 42.14 -26.14
CA LYS A 3 8.41 41.99 -24.99
C LYS A 3 7.35 40.89 -25.22
N SER A 4 6.83 40.81 -26.44
CA SER A 4 5.85 39.81 -26.85
C SER A 4 6.44 38.39 -26.88
N ILE A 5 7.71 38.26 -27.29
CA ILE A 5 8.45 36.99 -27.27
C ILE A 5 8.64 36.52 -25.83
N LYS A 6 9.09 37.39 -24.92
CA LYS A 6 9.26 37.05 -23.49
C LYS A 6 7.95 36.58 -22.84
N LEU A 7 6.84 37.25 -23.15
CA LEU A 7 5.52 36.87 -22.64
C LEU A 7 5.09 35.48 -23.13
N LEU A 8 5.32 35.19 -24.42
CA LEU A 8 5.02 33.89 -25.01
C LEU A 8 5.88 32.77 -24.39
N THR A 9 7.16 33.04 -24.11
CA THR A 9 8.06 32.07 -23.46
C THR A 9 7.62 31.77 -22.03
N VAL A 10 7.19 32.78 -21.26
CA VAL A 10 6.71 32.58 -19.89
C VAL A 10 5.41 31.76 -19.89
N LEU A 11 4.47 32.07 -20.78
CA LEU A 11 3.19 31.37 -20.87
C LEU A 11 3.36 29.89 -21.25
N THR A 12 4.25 29.60 -22.20
CA THR A 12 4.56 28.22 -22.62
C THR A 12 5.27 27.43 -21.52
N THR A 13 6.16 28.06 -20.76
CA THR A 13 6.84 27.41 -19.62
C THR A 13 5.85 27.10 -18.50
N LEU A 14 4.91 27.99 -18.22
CA LEU A 14 3.87 27.80 -17.21
C LEU A 14 2.93 26.63 -17.55
N LEU A 15 2.56 26.48 -18.82
CA LEU A 15 1.70 25.39 -19.30
C LEU A 15 2.39 24.01 -19.20
N MET A 16 3.71 23.93 -19.41
CA MET A 16 4.46 22.67 -19.31
C MET A 16 4.49 22.11 -17.88
N LEU A 17 4.42 22.96 -16.85
CA LEU A 17 4.44 22.53 -15.45
C LEU A 17 3.19 21.74 -15.03
N PHE A 18 2.07 21.89 -15.74
CA PHE A 18 0.82 21.16 -15.46
C PHE A 18 0.69 19.82 -16.19
N SER A 19 1.63 19.46 -17.07
CA SER A 19 1.54 18.24 -17.89
C SER A 19 1.83 16.95 -17.11
N PHE A 20 2.39 17.05 -15.89
CA PHE A 20 2.68 15.88 -15.06
C PHE A 20 1.45 15.44 -14.26
N THR A 21 0.63 14.58 -14.88
CA THR A 21 -0.36 13.78 -14.13
C THR A 21 0.33 12.55 -13.55
N TYR A 22 0.51 12.51 -12.23
CA TYR A 22 0.99 11.31 -11.53
C TYR A 22 -0.12 10.25 -11.56
N LYS A 23 0.00 9.26 -12.45
CA LYS A 23 -0.87 8.09 -12.44
C LYS A 23 -0.49 7.21 -11.24
N SER A 24 -1.09 7.46 -10.09
CA SER A 24 -1.09 6.52 -8.96
C SER A 24 -1.97 5.33 -9.33
N SER A 25 -1.48 4.40 -10.14
CA SER A 25 -2.13 3.11 -10.24
C SER A 25 -1.96 2.45 -8.87
N ASN A 26 -3.02 2.44 -8.06
CA ASN A 26 -3.03 1.70 -6.79
C ASN A 26 -3.13 0.20 -7.10
N GLU A 27 -2.14 -0.33 -7.82
CA GLU A 27 -2.04 -1.74 -8.24
C GLU A 27 -2.03 -2.69 -7.03
N PHE A 28 -1.70 -2.15 -5.87
CA PHE A 28 -1.68 -2.82 -4.58
C PHE A 28 -3.06 -2.93 -3.90
N ILE A 29 -4.13 -2.36 -4.47
CA ILE A 29 -5.50 -2.62 -3.99
C ILE A 29 -5.84 -4.09 -4.27
N GLY A 30 -6.39 -4.75 -3.26
CA GLY A 30 -6.83 -6.13 -3.32
C GLY A 30 -6.48 -6.93 -2.09
N THR A 31 -6.69 -8.23 -2.19
CA THR A 31 -6.49 -9.19 -1.11
C THR A 31 -5.24 -10.03 -1.34
N TYR A 32 -4.45 -10.17 -0.29
CA TYR A 32 -3.19 -10.90 -0.24
C TYR A 32 -3.24 -11.94 0.85
N GLY A 33 -2.59 -13.08 0.63
CA GLY A 33 -2.46 -14.09 1.66
C GLY A 33 -1.34 -15.09 1.40
N VAL A 34 -1.28 -16.05 2.31
CA VAL A 34 -0.50 -17.29 2.17
C VAL A 34 -1.32 -18.34 1.41
N SER A 35 -0.69 -19.47 1.04
CA SER A 35 -1.41 -20.63 0.50
C SER A 35 -2.57 -21.05 1.39
N GLU A 36 -3.67 -21.54 0.82
CA GLU A 36 -4.84 -22.02 1.57
C GLU A 36 -4.50 -23.16 2.53
N SER A 37 -3.51 -23.99 2.17
CA SER A 37 -3.00 -25.08 3.01
C SER A 37 -2.15 -24.61 4.19
N ASN A 38 -1.78 -23.32 4.24
CA ASN A 38 -0.96 -22.79 5.31
C ASN A 38 -1.81 -22.52 6.57
N PRO A 39 -1.47 -23.14 7.72
CA PRO A 39 -2.28 -23.03 8.93
C PRO A 39 -2.33 -21.62 9.52
N SER A 40 -1.35 -20.76 9.21
CA SER A 40 -1.31 -19.38 9.70
C SER A 40 -2.45 -18.51 9.18
N LYS A 41 -3.04 -18.86 8.03
CA LYS A 41 -4.16 -18.15 7.39
C LYS A 41 -3.98 -16.61 7.38
N ILE A 42 -2.75 -16.14 7.18
CA ILE A 42 -2.43 -14.71 7.14
C ILE A 42 -3.08 -14.10 5.91
N LYS A 43 -3.84 -13.03 6.13
CA LYS A 43 -4.57 -12.32 5.08
C LYS A 43 -4.47 -10.81 5.28
N LEU A 44 -4.20 -10.07 4.21
CA LEU A 44 -4.19 -8.61 4.16
C LEU A 44 -5.08 -8.15 3.02
N THR A 45 -6.07 -7.31 3.30
CA THR A 45 -6.90 -6.67 2.27
C THR A 45 -6.71 -5.17 2.34
N ILE A 46 -6.34 -4.57 1.21
CA ILE A 46 -6.19 -3.13 1.03
C ILE A 46 -7.30 -2.65 0.11
N ASN A 47 -8.17 -1.77 0.62
CA ASN A 47 -9.31 -1.24 -0.13
C ASN A 47 -8.99 0.14 -0.74
N ALA A 48 -9.65 0.48 -1.84
CA ALA A 48 -9.47 1.76 -2.54
C ALA A 48 -9.95 2.98 -1.73
N ASP A 49 -10.84 2.76 -0.76
CA ASP A 49 -11.42 3.77 0.14
C ASP A 49 -10.51 4.12 1.34
N HIS A 50 -9.23 3.72 1.28
CA HIS A 50 -8.24 3.91 2.35
C HIS A 50 -8.48 3.06 3.62
N THR A 51 -9.33 2.04 3.55
CA THR A 51 -9.51 1.07 4.64
C THR A 51 -8.73 -0.23 4.43
N PHE A 52 -8.45 -0.96 5.51
CA PHE A 52 -7.82 -2.28 5.43
C PHE A 52 -8.46 -3.30 6.38
N TYR A 53 -8.22 -4.57 6.07
CA TYR A 53 -8.44 -5.70 6.97
C TYR A 53 -7.18 -6.56 7.04
N TYR A 54 -6.74 -6.91 8.24
CA TYR A 54 -5.60 -7.79 8.49
C TYR A 54 -6.01 -8.95 9.40
N GLN A 55 -5.53 -10.15 9.08
CA GLN A 55 -5.74 -11.36 9.85
C GLN A 55 -4.44 -12.16 9.96
N ASP A 56 -4.18 -12.71 11.13
CA ASP A 56 -3.06 -13.63 11.38
C ASP A 56 -3.46 -14.66 12.45
N PHE A 57 -3.52 -15.93 12.03
CA PHE A 57 -3.87 -17.08 12.88
C PHE A 57 -2.65 -18.00 13.09
N SER A 58 -1.42 -17.48 12.92
CA SER A 58 -0.19 -18.24 13.16
C SER A 58 -0.12 -18.84 14.57
N ILE A 59 -0.75 -18.18 15.55
CA ILE A 59 -0.83 -18.64 16.94
C ILE A 59 -2.31 -18.91 17.26
N PRO A 60 -2.72 -20.17 17.47
CA PRO A 60 -4.13 -20.54 17.66
C PRO A 60 -4.84 -19.78 18.78
N ASP A 61 -4.15 -19.58 19.91
CA ASP A 61 -4.69 -18.90 21.11
C ASP A 61 -4.55 -17.37 21.03
N LYS A 62 -3.89 -16.86 19.99
CA LYS A 62 -3.62 -15.43 19.81
C LYS A 62 -3.92 -14.99 18.38
N LYS A 63 -5.16 -15.24 17.96
CA LYS A 63 -5.67 -14.79 16.67
C LYS A 63 -5.67 -13.27 16.62
N ILE A 64 -5.09 -12.71 15.56
CA ILE A 64 -5.07 -11.28 15.30
C ILE A 64 -6.08 -11.00 14.19
N MET A 65 -6.99 -10.08 14.44
CA MET A 65 -7.91 -9.54 13.44
C MET A 65 -8.02 -8.04 13.65
N VAL A 66 -7.65 -7.26 12.63
CA VAL A 66 -7.47 -5.81 12.76
C VAL A 66 -8.11 -5.13 11.55
N LYS A 67 -8.78 -4.01 11.81
CA LYS A 67 -9.35 -3.11 10.81
C LYS A 67 -8.90 -1.69 11.09
N GLY A 68 -8.83 -0.88 10.06
CA GLY A 68 -8.50 0.53 10.20
C GLY A 68 -8.25 1.20 8.87
N ILE A 69 -7.42 2.23 8.91
CA ILE A 69 -7.05 3.01 7.73
C ILE A 69 -5.61 2.74 7.32
N TRP A 70 -5.32 2.87 6.04
CA TRP A 70 -3.95 2.83 5.53
C TRP A 70 -3.53 4.17 4.95
N LYS A 71 -2.22 4.44 4.99
CA LYS A 71 -1.61 5.63 4.38
C LYS A 71 -0.32 5.25 3.67
N MET A 72 -0.03 5.94 2.57
CA MET A 72 1.28 5.83 1.90
C MET A 72 2.32 6.66 2.64
N LYS A 73 3.51 6.09 2.86
CA LYS A 73 4.72 6.79 3.30
C LYS A 73 5.88 6.36 2.41
N GLY A 74 6.17 7.16 1.39
CA GLY A 74 7.10 6.76 0.32
C GLY A 74 6.57 5.53 -0.42
N LYS A 75 7.38 4.47 -0.50
CA LYS A 75 7.01 3.19 -1.16
C LYS A 75 6.34 2.17 -0.23
N LYS A 76 5.93 2.60 0.98
CA LYS A 76 5.36 1.74 2.01
C LYS A 76 3.91 2.11 2.28
N VAL A 77 3.07 1.10 2.46
CA VAL A 77 1.73 1.23 3.04
C VAL A 77 1.85 1.02 4.54
N ILE A 78 1.38 2.01 5.30
CA ILE A 78 1.35 1.99 6.76
C ILE A 78 -0.10 1.79 7.20
N LEU A 79 -0.35 0.70 7.93
CA LEU A 79 -1.63 0.35 8.50
C LEU A 79 -1.74 1.03 9.88
N LYS A 80 -2.85 1.71 10.11
CA LYS A 80 -3.20 2.33 11.39
C LYS A 80 -4.54 1.79 11.81
N ASP A 81 -4.52 0.97 12.83
CA ASP A 81 -5.72 0.51 13.49
C ASP A 81 -6.24 1.55 14.48
N ASN A 82 -7.50 1.38 14.87
CA ASN A 82 -8.14 2.27 15.82
C ASN A 82 -7.76 1.95 17.27
N ASN A 83 -7.07 0.81 17.52
CA ASN A 83 -6.74 0.32 18.86
C ASN A 83 -5.23 -0.01 18.97
N SER A 84 -4.44 0.90 19.54
CA SER A 84 -2.97 0.81 19.59
C SER A 84 -2.37 -0.36 20.39
N GLU A 85 -3.18 -1.19 21.05
CA GLU A 85 -2.69 -2.26 21.92
C GLU A 85 -2.25 -3.53 21.16
N ILE A 86 -2.79 -3.75 19.95
CA ILE A 86 -2.52 -4.97 19.19
C ILE A 86 -1.22 -4.79 18.39
N LYS A 87 -0.20 -5.60 18.68
CA LYS A 87 1.04 -5.64 17.87
C LYS A 87 0.85 -6.55 16.65
N PHE A 88 0.89 -6.00 15.45
CA PHE A 88 0.80 -6.74 14.18
C PHE A 88 1.75 -6.17 13.10
N HIS A 89 1.79 -6.83 11.95
CA HIS A 89 2.53 -6.36 10.77
C HIS A 89 1.84 -5.16 10.15
N ASN A 90 2.24 -3.95 10.52
CA ASN A 90 1.58 -2.71 10.10
C ASN A 90 2.31 -1.96 8.97
N VAL A 91 3.45 -2.46 8.50
CA VAL A 91 4.23 -1.81 7.42
C VAL A 91 4.45 -2.78 6.28
N TRP A 92 3.89 -2.47 5.12
CA TRP A 92 3.94 -3.31 3.93
C TRP A 92 4.57 -2.59 2.75
N THR A 93 5.38 -3.32 1.98
CA THR A 93 5.94 -2.87 0.70
C THR A 93 5.38 -3.74 -0.40
N PHE A 94 4.78 -3.13 -1.41
CA PHE A 94 4.23 -3.84 -2.56
C PHE A 94 5.25 -3.90 -3.70
N LYS A 95 5.37 -5.07 -4.33
CA LYS A 95 6.31 -5.35 -5.43
C LYS A 95 5.57 -6.07 -6.56
N GLU A 96 6.26 -6.23 -7.69
CA GLU A 96 5.75 -6.95 -8.87
C GLU A 96 4.39 -6.39 -9.32
N ASN A 97 4.30 -5.06 -9.49
CA ASN A 97 3.07 -4.36 -9.90
C ASN A 97 1.87 -4.71 -9.01
N GLY A 98 2.10 -4.66 -7.69
CA GLY A 98 1.07 -4.98 -6.70
C GLY A 98 0.74 -6.46 -6.56
N LYS A 99 1.48 -7.40 -7.15
CA LYS A 99 1.21 -8.84 -6.98
C LYS A 99 1.75 -9.42 -5.67
N VAL A 100 2.69 -8.73 -5.03
CA VAL A 100 3.38 -9.21 -3.82
C VAL A 100 3.39 -8.15 -2.74
N ALA A 101 3.02 -8.54 -1.51
CA ALA A 101 3.16 -7.70 -0.32
C ALA A 101 4.24 -8.27 0.59
N LYS A 102 5.21 -7.44 1.00
CA LYS A 102 6.29 -7.81 1.92
C LYS A 102 6.26 -6.99 3.19
N SER A 103 6.40 -7.64 4.35
CA SER A 103 6.56 -7.02 5.66
C SER A 103 7.83 -7.57 6.34
N ARG A 104 8.40 -6.79 7.25
CA ARG A 104 9.50 -7.20 8.12
C ARG A 104 9.10 -6.93 9.57
N LYS A 105 9.28 -7.92 10.43
CA LYS A 105 9.17 -7.78 11.89
C LYS A 105 10.44 -8.32 12.50
N GLU A 106 11.24 -7.43 13.07
CA GLU A 106 12.55 -7.76 13.64
C GLU A 106 13.46 -8.46 12.60
N LEU A 107 13.74 -9.75 12.77
CA LEU A 107 14.54 -10.57 11.83
C LEU A 107 13.68 -11.41 10.86
N ALA A 108 12.36 -11.47 11.07
CA ALA A 108 11.45 -12.25 10.25
C ALA A 108 10.91 -11.44 9.06
N PHE A 109 10.85 -12.11 7.90
CA PHE A 109 10.30 -11.54 6.67
C PHE A 109 9.03 -12.29 6.28
N TYR A 110 7.99 -11.52 5.97
CA TYR A 110 6.68 -12.04 5.58
C TYR A 110 6.42 -11.64 4.14
N THR A 111 5.99 -12.61 3.33
CA THR A 111 5.63 -12.39 1.93
C THR A 111 4.24 -12.95 1.70
N LEU A 112 3.33 -12.11 1.24
CA LEU A 112 1.97 -12.50 0.83
C LEU A 112 1.83 -12.31 -0.69
N ARG A 113 1.07 -13.18 -1.33
CA ARG A 113 0.73 -13.11 -2.75
C ARG A 113 -0.72 -12.65 -2.89
N LYS A 114 -1.00 -11.88 -3.93
CA LYS A 114 -2.38 -11.47 -4.26
C LYS A 114 -3.20 -12.73 -4.59
N ILE A 115 -4.37 -12.87 -3.96
CA ILE A 115 -5.23 -14.05 -4.11
C ILE A 115 -6.09 -13.95 -5.38
N ASP A 116 -6.47 -12.73 -5.76
CA ASP A 116 -7.17 -12.45 -7.02
C ASP A 116 -6.15 -11.93 -8.04
N SER A 117 -5.60 -12.84 -8.86
CA SER A 117 -4.79 -12.52 -10.05
C SER A 117 -5.48 -13.04 -11.29
#